data_AF-A0A961B598-F1
#
_entry.id   AF-A0A961B598-F1
#
_cell.length_a   1.000
_cell.length_b   1.000
_cell.length_c   1.000
_cell.angle_alpha   90.00
_cell.angle_beta   90.00
_cell.angle_gamma   90.00
#
_symmetry.space_group_name_H-M   'P 1'
#
loop_
_entity.id
_entity.type
_entity.pdbx_description
1 polymer ?
#
loop_
_entity_poly.entity_id
_entity_poly.type
_entity_poly.pdbx_seq_one_letter_code
_entity_poly.pdbx_strand_id
1 'polypeptide(L)'
;MISRPSLPLATLLLAALTGVLSAQENSAPEWPILKPAADRGPLPGTEALTAEGDLTRQMMEGIDRFLDGRIAASVEGRATRWKRDAASPEAYAKSVAPNREHLAKMLGLDRDARPAENRFEFAGLSPGPLAEGDGYRVYRVRWTAVGAVEGRGLLLVPDKDIRLDAIALPDADVTPEALAGLTPESPCTPYAAALARAGCRVLVPMLIDRNEERFQLTQR
;
A
#
# COMPACT_ATOMS: atom_id res chain seq x y z
N MET A 1 28.38 -86.42 14.71
CA MET A 1 28.89 -87.48 13.82
C MET A 1 27.93 -87.58 12.66
N ILE A 2 28.24 -87.40 11.37
CA ILE A 2 29.49 -87.42 10.61
C ILE A 2 29.23 -86.61 9.31
N SER A 3 30.20 -85.74 8.99
CA SER A 3 30.79 -85.42 7.67
C SER A 3 29.94 -85.37 6.39
N ARG A 4 30.02 -84.22 5.69
CA ARG A 4 30.23 -84.18 4.22
C ARG A 4 31.25 -83.07 3.86
N PRO A 5 31.99 -83.22 2.74
CA PRO A 5 33.37 -82.73 2.60
C PRO A 5 33.53 -81.46 1.72
N SER A 6 34.59 -80.70 2.04
CA SER A 6 35.62 -80.05 1.17
C SER A 6 35.55 -80.34 -0.35
N LEU A 7 35.77 -79.47 -1.34
CA LEU A 7 36.60 -78.25 -1.61
C LEU A 7 36.21 -77.77 -3.07
N PRO A 8 36.87 -76.79 -3.76
CA PRO A 8 37.28 -75.42 -3.41
C PRO A 8 37.04 -74.35 -4.52
N LEU A 9 37.39 -73.11 -4.17
CA LEU A 9 38.00 -72.04 -5.00
C LEU A 9 37.28 -71.58 -6.29
N ALA A 10 36.60 -70.44 -6.18
CA ALA A 10 36.61 -69.42 -7.21
C ALA A 10 36.81 -68.06 -6.54
N THR A 11 38.05 -67.60 -6.59
CA THR A 11 38.51 -66.27 -6.19
C THR A 11 37.83 -65.22 -7.06
N LEU A 12 37.06 -64.31 -6.45
CA LEU A 12 36.67 -63.06 -7.10
C LEU A 12 36.91 -61.91 -6.12
N LEU A 13 38.02 -61.21 -6.36
CA LEU A 13 38.29 -59.88 -5.84
C LEU A 13 37.08 -58.99 -6.14
N LEU A 14 36.51 -58.37 -5.11
CA LEU A 14 35.75 -57.14 -5.29
C LEU A 14 36.23 -56.10 -4.29
N ALA A 15 36.68 -54.98 -4.86
CA ALA A 15 37.44 -53.92 -4.23
C ALA A 15 36.67 -53.23 -3.10
N ALA A 16 37.43 -52.87 -2.06
CA ALA A 16 36.99 -51.96 -1.02
C ALA A 16 36.71 -50.57 -1.59
N LEU A 17 35.51 -50.05 -1.36
CA LEU A 17 35.24 -48.61 -1.34
C LEU A 17 34.68 -48.27 0.05
N THR A 18 35.58 -48.07 1.00
CA THR A 18 35.32 -47.30 2.21
C THR A 18 35.19 -45.84 1.81
N GLY A 19 33.98 -45.41 1.47
CA GLY A 19 33.64 -43.99 1.39
C GLY A 19 33.63 -43.42 2.80
N VAL A 20 34.74 -42.80 3.22
CA VAL A 20 34.77 -41.93 4.39
C VAL A 20 33.95 -40.70 4.02
N LEU A 21 32.71 -40.65 4.49
CA LEU A 21 31.94 -39.41 4.50
C LEU A 21 32.61 -38.51 5.54
N SER A 22 33.55 -37.68 5.09
CA SER A 22 34.13 -36.63 5.92
C SER A 22 32.99 -35.75 6.39
N ALA A 23 32.65 -35.85 7.67
CA ALA A 23 31.84 -34.85 8.34
C ALA A 23 32.63 -33.55 8.25
N GLN A 24 32.19 -32.67 7.35
CA GLN A 24 32.70 -31.32 7.24
C GLN A 24 32.60 -30.70 8.63
N GLU A 25 33.76 -30.39 9.23
CA GLU A 25 33.82 -29.70 10.52
C GLU A 25 32.88 -28.51 10.45
N ASN A 26 31.81 -28.57 11.24
CA ASN A 26 30.95 -27.43 11.50
C ASN A 26 31.82 -26.42 12.26
N SER A 27 32.55 -25.59 11.53
CA SER A 27 33.28 -24.47 12.10
C SER A 27 32.28 -23.60 12.83
N ALA A 28 32.56 -23.36 14.11
CA ALA A 28 31.75 -22.49 14.94
C ALA A 28 31.49 -21.17 14.19
N PRO A 29 30.24 -20.69 14.12
CA PRO A 29 29.93 -19.48 13.39
C PRO A 29 30.75 -18.28 13.86
N GLU A 30 30.95 -17.31 12.96
CA GLU A 30 31.78 -16.11 13.17
C GLU A 30 31.20 -15.15 14.23
N TRP A 31 29.95 -15.34 14.64
CA TRP A 31 29.32 -14.61 15.72
C TRP A 31 29.48 -15.31 17.07
N PRO A 32 29.57 -14.55 18.17
CA PRO A 32 29.76 -15.12 19.50
C PRO A 32 28.61 -16.09 19.83
N ILE A 33 28.97 -17.36 20.00
CA ILE A 33 28.05 -18.36 20.55
C ILE A 33 27.86 -17.99 22.02
N LEU A 34 26.67 -17.47 22.35
CA LEU A 34 26.32 -17.10 23.71
C LEU A 34 26.44 -18.33 24.60
N LYS A 35 27.28 -18.24 25.63
CA LYS A 35 27.35 -19.27 26.67
C LYS A 35 26.01 -19.26 27.43
N PRO A 36 25.44 -20.43 27.78
CA PRO A 36 24.26 -20.49 28.62
C PRO A 36 24.51 -19.68 29.91
N ALA A 37 23.60 -18.76 30.25
CA ALA A 37 23.69 -18.03 31.50
C ALA A 37 23.55 -19.01 32.68
N ALA A 38 24.49 -18.94 33.63
CA ALA A 38 24.46 -19.77 34.83
C ALA A 38 23.35 -19.32 35.81
N ASP A 39 23.01 -18.03 35.77
CA ASP A 39 21.96 -17.44 36.57
C ASP A 39 20.61 -17.60 35.87
N ARG A 40 19.67 -18.25 36.56
CA ARG A 40 18.26 -18.40 36.14
C ARG A 40 17.34 -17.41 36.85
N GLY A 41 17.91 -16.47 37.62
CA GLY A 41 17.19 -15.37 38.23
C GLY A 41 16.65 -14.38 37.20
N PRO A 42 15.72 -13.50 37.62
CA PRO A 42 15.22 -12.43 36.76
C PRO A 42 16.36 -11.49 36.35
N LEU A 43 16.25 -10.92 35.15
CA LEU A 43 17.22 -9.94 34.66
C LEU A 43 17.21 -8.70 35.58
N PRO A 44 18.35 -8.00 35.74
CA PRO A 44 18.42 -6.79 36.57
C PRO A 44 17.35 -5.77 36.17
N GLY A 45 16.55 -5.31 37.15
CA GLY A 45 15.46 -4.36 36.92
C GLY A 45 14.18 -4.97 36.34
N THR A 46 14.08 -6.31 36.27
CA THR A 46 12.88 -7.02 35.84
C THR A 46 12.33 -7.91 36.95
N GLU A 47 11.03 -8.16 36.92
CA GLU A 47 10.38 -9.15 37.77
C GLU A 47 10.40 -10.53 37.08
N ALA A 48 10.36 -11.60 37.87
CA ALA A 48 10.27 -12.94 37.32
C ALA A 48 8.97 -13.13 36.53
N LEU A 49 9.06 -13.70 35.32
CA LEU A 49 7.88 -14.02 34.52
C LEU A 49 7.15 -15.21 35.14
N THR A 50 6.09 -14.91 35.88
CA THR A 50 5.27 -15.90 36.60
C THR A 50 3.98 -16.27 35.85
N ALA A 51 3.72 -15.64 34.70
CA ALA A 51 2.56 -15.94 33.88
C ALA A 51 2.64 -17.39 33.34
N GLU A 52 1.55 -18.13 33.51
CA GLU A 52 1.44 -19.54 33.12
C GLU A 52 0.61 -19.69 31.85
N GLY A 53 0.79 -20.81 31.12
CA GLY A 53 0.05 -21.12 29.89
C GLY A 53 0.71 -20.60 28.61
N ASP A 54 -0.09 -20.35 27.57
CA ASP A 54 0.41 -19.84 26.28
C ASP A 54 0.67 -18.33 26.35
N LEU A 55 1.90 -17.97 26.67
CA LEU A 55 2.38 -16.60 26.77
C LEU A 55 2.28 -15.83 25.45
N THR A 56 2.47 -16.50 24.31
CA THR A 56 2.36 -15.87 22.99
C THR A 56 0.92 -15.44 22.74
N ARG A 57 -0.04 -16.31 23.05
CA ARG A 57 -1.46 -15.98 22.98
C ARG A 57 -1.83 -14.83 23.91
N GLN A 58 -1.39 -14.87 25.17
CA GLN A 58 -1.67 -13.79 26.14
C GLN A 58 -1.10 -12.44 25.69
N MET A 59 0.10 -12.44 25.10
CA MET A 59 0.70 -11.23 24.55
C MET A 59 -0.13 -10.69 23.38
N MET A 60 -0.55 -11.53 22.44
CA MET A 60 -1.40 -11.12 21.31
C MET A 60 -2.73 -10.53 21.80
N GLU A 61 -3.42 -11.22 22.71
CA GLU A 61 -4.67 -10.73 23.29
C GLU A 61 -4.49 -9.40 24.05
N GLY A 62 -3.32 -9.20 24.68
CA GLY A 62 -2.95 -7.95 25.33
C GLY A 62 -2.71 -6.81 24.33
N ILE A 63 -2.03 -7.09 23.21
CA ILE A 63 -1.80 -6.14 22.11
C ILE A 63 -3.14 -5.72 21.50
N ASP A 64 -4.00 -6.68 21.18
CA ASP A 64 -5.33 -6.41 20.59
C ASP A 64 -6.15 -5.51 21.51
N ARG A 65 -6.26 -5.88 22.80
CA ARG A 65 -6.99 -5.09 23.81
C ARG A 65 -6.43 -3.68 23.95
N PHE A 66 -5.11 -3.54 23.95
CA PHE A 66 -4.47 -2.23 24.01
C PHE A 66 -4.81 -1.40 22.77
N LEU A 67 -4.65 -1.96 21.57
CA LEU A 67 -4.91 -1.26 20.31
C LEU A 67 -6.39 -0.87 20.17
N ASP A 68 -7.32 -1.76 20.53
CA ASP A 68 -8.75 -1.47 20.57
C ASP A 68 -9.06 -0.31 21.52
N GLY A 69 -8.45 -0.30 22.71
CA GLY A 69 -8.54 0.81 23.65
C GLY A 69 -8.00 2.12 23.07
N ARG A 70 -6.90 2.08 22.32
CA ARG A 70 -6.34 3.26 21.63
C ARG A 70 -7.25 3.74 20.49
N ILE A 71 -7.87 2.84 19.74
CA ILE A 71 -8.81 3.18 18.67
C ILE A 71 -10.04 3.88 19.26
N ALA A 72 -10.62 3.32 20.33
CA ALA A 72 -11.75 3.91 21.03
C ALA A 72 -11.41 5.31 21.57
N ALA A 73 -10.29 5.45 22.29
CA ALA A 73 -9.83 6.74 22.83
C ALA A 73 -9.48 7.76 21.73
N SER A 74 -9.03 7.30 20.56
CA SER A 74 -8.72 8.16 19.40
C SER A 74 -9.97 8.88 18.89
N VAL A 75 -11.14 8.24 18.91
CA VAL A 75 -12.40 8.86 18.49
C VAL A 75 -12.74 10.05 19.38
N GLU A 76 -12.70 9.85 20.71
CA GLU A 76 -12.96 10.92 21.69
C GLU A 76 -11.93 12.04 21.60
N GLY A 77 -10.65 11.69 21.47
CA GLY A 77 -9.55 12.64 21.39
C GLY A 77 -9.48 13.41 20.06
N ARG A 78 -10.14 12.95 18.99
CA ARG A 78 -10.08 13.63 17.69
C ARG A 78 -10.81 14.95 17.72
N ALA A 79 -11.99 15.01 18.34
CA ALA A 79 -12.81 16.21 18.38
C ALA A 79 -12.11 17.38 19.10
N THR A 80 -11.37 17.09 20.18
CA THR A 80 -10.65 18.10 20.98
C THR A 80 -9.52 18.79 20.21
N ARG A 81 -9.00 18.15 19.15
CA ARG A 81 -8.00 18.72 18.24
C ARG A 81 -8.59 19.71 17.23
N TRP A 82 -9.92 19.82 17.15
CA TRP A 82 -10.62 20.71 16.21
C TRP A 82 -11.32 21.84 16.96
N LYS A 83 -10.62 22.96 17.15
CA LYS A 83 -11.18 24.19 17.74
C LYS A 83 -11.82 25.06 16.66
N ARG A 84 -12.84 24.54 15.98
CA ARG A 84 -13.49 25.23 14.85
C ARG A 84 -14.29 26.43 15.32
N ASP A 85 -14.02 27.59 14.72
CA ASP A 85 -14.85 28.77 14.87
C ASP A 85 -15.80 28.89 13.68
N ALA A 86 -17.10 28.71 13.92
CA ALA A 86 -18.12 28.76 12.87
C ALA A 86 -18.77 30.15 12.71
N ALA A 87 -18.24 31.19 13.37
CA ALA A 87 -18.83 32.53 13.33
C ALA A 87 -18.76 33.19 11.95
N SER A 88 -17.71 32.91 11.17
CA SER A 88 -17.57 33.36 9.77
C SER A 88 -16.61 32.44 8.99
N PRO A 89 -16.61 32.49 7.64
CA PRO A 89 -15.64 31.76 6.82
C PRO A 89 -14.17 32.07 7.17
N GLU A 90 -13.86 33.34 7.45
CA GLU A 90 -12.52 33.82 7.81
C GLU A 90 -12.11 33.31 9.20
N ALA A 91 -13.04 33.39 10.17
CA ALA A 91 -12.83 32.87 11.51
C ALA A 91 -12.60 31.35 11.47
N TYR A 92 -13.38 30.62 10.66
CA TYR A 92 -13.21 29.20 10.44
C TYR A 92 -11.84 28.89 9.86
N ALA A 93 -11.44 29.57 8.78
CA ALA A 93 -10.15 29.38 8.13
C ALA A 93 -8.99 29.59 9.12
N LYS A 94 -9.04 30.65 9.92
CA LYS A 94 -8.04 30.94 10.96
C LYS A 94 -8.01 29.86 12.06
N SER A 95 -9.19 29.42 12.52
CA SER A 95 -9.31 28.45 13.60
C SER A 95 -8.73 27.07 13.26
N VAL A 96 -8.81 26.67 11.98
CA VAL A 96 -8.30 25.37 11.50
C VAL A 96 -6.89 25.43 10.90
N ALA A 97 -6.29 26.62 10.79
CA ALA A 97 -4.98 26.82 10.15
C ALA A 97 -3.87 25.90 10.72
N PRO A 98 -3.71 25.71 12.05
CA PRO A 98 -2.69 24.82 12.59
C PRO A 98 -2.85 23.36 12.15
N ASN A 99 -4.10 22.88 12.04
CA ASN A 99 -4.37 21.53 11.56
C ASN A 99 -4.07 21.39 10.07
N ARG A 100 -4.30 22.43 9.27
CA ARG A 100 -3.95 22.45 7.84
C ARG A 100 -2.44 22.44 7.65
N GLU A 101 -1.69 23.24 8.42
CA GLU A 101 -0.23 23.25 8.40
C GLU A 101 0.35 21.90 8.81
N HIS A 102 -0.20 21.29 9.87
CA HIS A 102 0.24 19.97 10.31
C HIS A 102 -0.06 18.89 9.25
N LEU A 103 -1.24 18.92 8.63
CA LEU A 103 -1.58 18.02 7.53
C LEU A 103 -0.67 18.24 6.33
N ALA A 104 -0.39 19.49 5.95
CA ALA A 104 0.51 19.82 4.86
C ALA A 104 1.91 19.22 5.08
N LYS A 105 2.44 19.31 6.30
CA LYS A 105 3.73 18.70 6.67
C LYS A 105 3.70 17.17 6.61
N MET A 106 2.62 16.54 7.08
CA MET A 106 2.47 15.08 6.99
C MET A 106 2.40 14.60 5.54
N LEU A 107 1.76 15.38 4.67
CA LEU A 107 1.66 15.10 3.24
C LEU A 107 2.90 15.54 2.44
N GLY A 108 3.89 16.17 3.07
CA GLY A 108 5.11 16.64 2.41
C GLY A 108 4.93 17.85 1.49
N LEU A 109 3.80 18.58 1.59
CA LEU A 109 3.52 19.75 0.75
C LEU A 109 4.47 20.92 1.00
N ASP A 110 5.21 20.90 2.12
CA ASP A 110 6.28 21.85 2.43
C ASP A 110 7.59 21.57 1.68
N ARG A 111 7.77 20.34 1.17
CA ARG A 111 8.95 19.91 0.39
C ARG A 111 8.71 20.06 -1.11
N ASP A 112 7.49 19.80 -1.52
CA ASP A 112 7.09 19.64 -2.90
C ASP A 112 6.42 20.91 -3.42
N ALA A 113 7.16 21.68 -4.22
CA ALA A 113 6.63 22.89 -4.84
C ALA A 113 5.58 22.55 -5.92
N ARG A 114 4.50 23.33 -5.94
CA ARG A 114 3.50 23.27 -7.01
C ARG A 114 4.15 23.69 -8.35
N PRO A 115 3.89 22.97 -9.46
CA PRO A 115 4.37 23.38 -10.77
C PRO A 115 3.92 24.81 -11.12
N ALA A 116 4.85 25.63 -11.65
CA ALA A 116 4.59 27.03 -12.00
C ALA A 116 3.55 27.18 -13.13
N GLU A 117 3.60 26.28 -14.11
CA GLU A 117 2.60 26.15 -15.16
C GLU A 117 1.93 24.79 -15.04
N ASN A 118 0.71 24.75 -14.49
CA ASN A 118 -0.08 23.52 -14.42
C ASN A 118 -1.31 23.66 -15.31
N ARG A 119 -1.29 22.99 -16.46
CA ARG A 119 -2.38 22.94 -17.43
C ARG A 119 -2.59 21.50 -17.88
N PHE A 120 -3.83 21.16 -18.24
CA PHE A 120 -4.11 19.90 -18.90
C PHE A 120 -3.55 19.93 -20.32
N GLU A 121 -2.81 18.90 -20.68
CA GLU A 121 -2.44 18.58 -22.04
C GLU A 121 -3.31 17.43 -22.52
N PHE A 122 -3.90 17.56 -23.70
CA PHE A 122 -4.65 16.47 -24.31
C PHE A 122 -3.68 15.34 -24.69
N ALA A 123 -3.95 14.15 -24.15
CA ALA A 123 -3.09 12.97 -24.27
C ALA A 123 -3.72 11.97 -25.25
N GLY A 124 -3.47 12.14 -26.55
CA GLY A 124 -3.98 11.24 -27.58
C GLY A 124 -3.17 11.29 -28.87
N LEU A 125 -3.22 10.22 -29.67
CA LEU A 125 -2.61 10.18 -31.01
C LEU A 125 -3.29 11.12 -32.00
N SER A 126 -4.54 11.48 -31.73
CA SER A 126 -5.33 12.42 -32.51
C SER A 126 -5.90 13.54 -31.63
N PRO A 127 -6.14 14.75 -32.17
CA PRO A 127 -6.63 15.90 -31.39
C PRO A 127 -8.10 15.83 -30.94
N GLY A 128 -8.78 14.69 -31.16
CA GLY A 128 -10.21 14.54 -30.98
C GLY A 128 -10.63 14.01 -29.60
N PRO A 129 -11.94 14.05 -29.28
CA PRO A 129 -12.46 13.40 -28.10
C PRO A 129 -12.21 11.88 -28.18
N LEU A 130 -11.91 11.27 -27.04
CA LEU A 130 -11.84 9.81 -26.88
C LEU A 130 -13.21 9.17 -27.10
N ALA A 131 -14.26 9.82 -26.59
CA ALA A 131 -15.63 9.35 -26.67
C ALA A 131 -16.59 10.54 -26.59
N GLU A 132 -17.80 10.33 -27.11
CA GLU A 132 -18.92 11.26 -26.99
C GLU A 132 -19.99 10.64 -26.11
N GLY A 133 -20.48 11.42 -25.15
CA GLY A 133 -21.63 11.09 -24.35
C GLY A 133 -22.82 11.97 -24.74
N ASP A 134 -23.94 11.76 -24.06
CA ASP A 134 -25.14 12.59 -24.24
C ASP A 134 -24.91 14.02 -23.70
N GLY A 135 -24.52 14.95 -24.59
CA GLY A 135 -24.30 16.37 -24.27
C GLY A 135 -22.94 16.69 -23.63
N TYR A 136 -21.96 15.79 -23.74
CA TYR A 136 -20.57 16.03 -23.31
C TYR A 136 -19.58 15.20 -24.13
N ARG A 137 -18.33 15.67 -24.17
CA ARG A 137 -17.19 15.01 -24.81
C ARG A 137 -16.15 14.59 -23.78
N VAL A 138 -15.52 13.44 -23.99
CA VAL A 138 -14.50 12.90 -23.08
C VAL A 138 -13.13 13.01 -23.73
N TYR A 139 -12.17 13.56 -23.01
CA TYR A 139 -10.80 13.74 -23.46
C TYR A 139 -9.83 13.03 -22.53
N ARG A 140 -8.80 12.40 -23.08
CA ARG A 140 -7.65 11.98 -22.26
C ARG A 140 -6.81 13.21 -21.96
N VAL A 141 -6.43 13.39 -20.70
CA VAL A 141 -5.58 14.50 -20.27
C VAL A 141 -4.42 14.01 -19.42
N ARG A 142 -3.31 14.75 -19.50
CA ARG A 142 -2.17 14.63 -18.59
C ARG A 142 -1.79 16.00 -18.05
N TRP A 143 -1.15 16.04 -16.89
CA TRP A 143 -0.65 17.27 -16.27
C TRP A 143 0.54 16.96 -15.37
N THR A 144 1.36 17.96 -15.08
CA THR A 144 2.41 17.83 -14.06
C THR A 144 1.78 17.92 -12.69
N ALA A 145 1.85 16.84 -11.89
CA ALA A 145 1.32 16.82 -10.54
C ALA A 145 2.31 17.50 -9.57
N VAL A 146 3.52 16.96 -9.48
CA VAL A 146 4.61 17.46 -8.62
C VAL A 146 5.95 17.00 -9.17
N GLY A 147 6.96 17.88 -9.21
CA GLY A 147 8.30 17.52 -9.70
C GLY A 147 8.25 16.85 -11.08
N ALA A 148 8.74 15.61 -11.17
CA ALA A 148 8.71 14.79 -12.39
C ALA A 148 7.50 13.83 -12.47
N VAL A 149 6.53 13.93 -11.56
CA VAL A 149 5.34 13.07 -11.53
C VAL A 149 4.26 13.64 -12.44
N GLU A 150 3.85 12.86 -13.43
CA GLU A 150 2.70 13.16 -14.29
C GLU A 150 1.42 12.55 -13.69
N GLY A 151 0.37 13.36 -13.62
CA GLY A 151 -1.00 12.88 -13.47
C GLY A 151 -1.61 12.58 -14.83
N ARG A 152 -2.47 11.56 -14.90
CA ARG A 152 -3.26 11.20 -16.09
C ARG A 152 -4.71 10.98 -15.70
N GLY A 153 -5.61 11.15 -16.65
CA GLY A 153 -7.03 10.93 -16.41
C GLY A 153 -7.90 11.26 -17.60
N LEU A 154 -9.20 11.35 -17.35
CA LEU A 154 -10.20 11.78 -18.30
C LEU A 154 -10.78 13.13 -17.91
N LEU A 155 -10.98 14.00 -18.89
CA LEU A 155 -11.68 15.27 -18.75
C LEU A 155 -12.98 15.19 -19.54
N LEU A 156 -14.11 15.23 -18.83
CA LEU A 156 -15.44 15.29 -19.42
C LEU A 156 -15.82 16.77 -19.53
N VAL A 157 -16.09 17.23 -20.75
CA VAL A 157 -16.41 18.61 -21.06
C VAL A 157 -17.84 18.66 -21.62
N PRO A 158 -18.78 19.36 -20.96
CA PRO A 158 -20.13 19.52 -21.50
C PRO A 158 -20.12 20.32 -22.79
N ASP A 159 -21.06 20.04 -23.70
CA ASP A 159 -21.18 20.80 -24.96
C ASP A 159 -21.78 22.20 -24.75
N LYS A 160 -22.45 22.38 -23.62
CA LYS A 160 -23.02 23.66 -23.17
C LYS A 160 -22.03 24.41 -22.29
N ASP A 161 -22.40 25.63 -21.90
CA ASP A 161 -21.63 26.43 -20.95
C ASP A 161 -21.33 25.67 -19.65
N ILE A 162 -20.07 25.74 -19.23
CA ILE A 162 -19.58 25.06 -18.03
C ILE A 162 -20.15 25.76 -16.80
N ARG A 163 -20.93 25.03 -15.99
CA ARG A 163 -21.54 25.54 -14.76
C ARG A 163 -20.60 25.46 -13.54
N LEU A 164 -19.76 24.42 -13.51
CA LEU A 164 -18.87 24.09 -12.38
C LEU A 164 -17.72 23.22 -12.87
N ASP A 165 -16.55 23.36 -12.23
CA ASP A 165 -15.44 22.41 -12.32
C ASP A 165 -15.48 21.42 -11.14
N ALA A 166 -15.39 20.12 -11.44
CA ALA A 166 -15.39 19.05 -10.44
C ALA A 166 -14.20 18.10 -10.65
N ILE A 167 -13.64 17.61 -9.55
CA ILE A 167 -12.69 16.49 -9.55
C ILE A 167 -13.41 15.29 -8.95
N ALA A 168 -13.66 14.29 -9.77
CA ALA A 168 -14.34 13.05 -9.39
C ALA A 168 -13.30 11.99 -9.03
N LEU A 169 -13.11 11.73 -7.73
CA LEU A 169 -12.15 10.74 -7.22
C LEU A 169 -12.83 9.37 -7.06
N PRO A 170 -12.50 8.37 -7.89
CA PRO A 170 -13.02 7.01 -7.74
C PRO A 170 -12.39 6.28 -6.54
N ASP A 171 -12.84 5.05 -6.25
CA ASP A 171 -12.00 4.11 -5.49
C ASP A 171 -10.77 3.73 -6.35
N ALA A 172 -9.70 3.28 -5.72
CA ALA A 172 -8.40 3.04 -6.35
C ALA A 172 -8.42 1.90 -7.38
N ASP A 173 -9.38 0.99 -7.29
CA ASP A 173 -9.59 -0.13 -8.21
C ASP A 173 -10.56 0.19 -9.35
N VAL A 174 -11.12 1.40 -9.37
CA VAL A 174 -12.07 1.85 -10.39
C VAL A 174 -11.35 2.71 -11.42
N THR A 175 -11.43 2.28 -12.68
CA THR A 175 -10.80 3.01 -13.79
C THR A 175 -11.56 4.31 -14.13
N PRO A 176 -10.86 5.34 -14.64
CA PRO A 176 -11.51 6.56 -15.11
C PRO A 176 -12.61 6.30 -16.15
N GLU A 177 -12.39 5.35 -17.06
CA GLU A 177 -13.34 4.94 -18.08
C GLU A 177 -14.63 4.37 -17.47
N ALA A 178 -14.52 3.53 -16.44
CA ALA A 178 -15.68 2.95 -15.76
C ALA A 178 -16.52 4.02 -15.05
N LEU A 179 -15.85 4.96 -14.37
CA LEU A 179 -16.52 6.07 -13.69
C LEU A 179 -17.12 7.10 -14.68
N ALA A 180 -16.52 7.25 -15.86
CA ALA A 180 -17.05 8.02 -16.98
C ALA A 180 -18.18 7.30 -17.75
N GLY A 181 -18.52 6.05 -17.38
CA GLY A 181 -19.55 5.26 -18.04
C GLY A 181 -19.19 4.81 -19.46
N LEU A 182 -17.89 4.65 -19.74
CA LEU A 182 -17.38 4.21 -21.05
C LEU A 182 -17.17 2.69 -21.13
N THR A 183 -17.38 1.96 -20.04
CA THR A 183 -17.30 0.49 -20.02
C THR A 183 -18.70 -0.13 -19.96
N PRO A 184 -18.97 -1.25 -20.66
CA PRO A 184 -20.27 -1.93 -20.64
C PRO A 184 -20.64 -2.45 -19.24
N GLU A 185 -19.63 -2.91 -18.50
CA GLU A 185 -19.74 -3.37 -17.12
C GLU A 185 -18.98 -2.37 -16.25
N SER A 186 -19.68 -1.67 -15.35
CA SER A 186 -19.04 -0.73 -14.41
C SER A 186 -19.20 -1.25 -12.98
N PRO A 187 -18.09 -1.38 -12.23
CA PRO A 187 -18.13 -1.76 -10.81
C PRO A 187 -18.74 -0.66 -9.93
N CYS A 188 -19.02 0.52 -10.49
CA CYS A 188 -19.52 1.67 -9.76
C CYS A 188 -20.60 2.42 -10.54
N THR A 189 -21.33 3.29 -9.85
CA THR A 189 -22.24 4.22 -10.53
C THR A 189 -21.43 5.28 -11.27
N PRO A 190 -21.68 5.54 -12.57
CA PRO A 190 -20.87 6.48 -13.37
C PRO A 190 -21.24 7.94 -13.08
N TYR A 191 -20.98 8.41 -11.87
CA TYR A 191 -21.39 9.75 -11.42
C TYR A 191 -20.65 10.87 -12.15
N ALA A 192 -19.44 10.62 -12.68
CA ALA A 192 -18.74 11.61 -13.50
C ALA A 192 -19.52 11.93 -14.78
N ALA A 193 -20.09 10.92 -15.44
CA ALA A 193 -20.98 11.11 -16.59
C ALA A 193 -22.23 11.90 -16.21
N ALA A 194 -22.86 11.56 -15.08
CA ALA A 194 -24.06 12.27 -14.61
C ALA A 194 -23.78 13.77 -14.35
N LEU A 195 -22.65 14.09 -13.72
CA LEU A 195 -22.21 15.46 -13.50
C LEU A 195 -21.92 16.19 -14.84
N ALA A 196 -21.29 15.51 -15.79
CA ALA A 196 -21.01 16.08 -17.11
C ALA A 196 -22.29 16.40 -17.91
N ARG A 197 -23.27 15.48 -17.91
CA ARG A 197 -24.61 15.74 -18.49
C ARG A 197 -25.32 16.91 -17.81
N ALA A 198 -25.08 17.10 -16.52
CA ALA A 198 -25.53 18.26 -15.78
C ALA A 198 -24.67 19.51 -16.02
N GLY A 199 -23.86 19.60 -17.07
CA GLY A 199 -23.13 20.82 -17.42
C GLY A 199 -21.92 21.12 -16.53
N CYS A 200 -21.43 20.16 -15.75
CA CYS A 200 -20.16 20.30 -15.04
C CYS A 200 -19.00 19.83 -15.93
N ARG A 201 -17.87 20.52 -15.90
CA ARG A 201 -16.62 19.98 -16.44
C ARG A 201 -15.98 19.12 -15.36
N VAL A 202 -15.70 17.85 -15.66
CA VAL A 202 -15.30 16.87 -14.65
C VAL A 202 -13.95 16.26 -15.01
N LEU A 203 -12.97 16.37 -14.11
CA LEU A 203 -11.73 15.60 -14.16
C LEU A 203 -11.91 14.30 -13.38
N VAL A 204 -11.61 13.18 -14.02
CA VAL A 204 -11.48 11.87 -13.39
C VAL A 204 -10.00 11.46 -13.45
N PRO A 205 -9.22 11.63 -12.37
CA PRO A 205 -7.84 11.21 -12.36
C PRO A 205 -7.75 9.68 -12.30
N MET A 206 -6.73 9.13 -12.96
CA MET A 206 -6.30 7.77 -12.75
C MET A 206 -5.63 7.69 -11.38
N LEU A 207 -6.11 6.76 -10.55
CA LEU A 207 -5.51 6.47 -9.25
C LEU A 207 -4.54 5.30 -9.40
N ILE A 208 -3.60 5.19 -8.46
CA ILE A 208 -2.71 4.03 -8.35
C ILE A 208 -3.53 2.89 -7.77
N ASP A 209 -3.60 1.76 -8.49
CA ASP A 209 -4.32 0.58 -8.06
C ASP A 209 -3.63 -0.05 -6.83
N ARG A 210 -4.42 -0.52 -5.87
CA ARG A 210 -3.91 -1.17 -4.64
C ARG A 210 -3.33 -2.56 -4.90
N ASN A 211 -3.62 -3.15 -6.07
CA ASN A 211 -3.07 -4.42 -6.52
C ASN A 211 -1.73 -4.27 -7.25
N GLU A 212 -1.28 -3.04 -7.53
CA GLU A 212 0.06 -2.81 -8.07
C GLU A 212 1.12 -3.09 -6.98
N GLU A 213 1.52 -4.35 -6.84
CA GLU A 213 2.65 -4.72 -6.00
C GLU A 213 3.97 -4.25 -6.63
N ARG A 214 4.90 -3.79 -5.76
CA ARG A 214 6.22 -3.24 -6.09
C ARG A 214 7.05 -4.08 -7.08
N PHE A 215 6.77 -5.38 -7.21
CA PHE A 215 7.45 -6.28 -8.14
C PHE A 215 7.09 -6.07 -9.62
N GLN A 216 5.95 -5.47 -9.94
CA GLN A 216 5.53 -5.25 -11.33
C GLN A 216 6.04 -3.94 -11.94
N LEU A 217 6.52 -3.00 -11.12
CA LEU A 217 7.00 -1.69 -11.58
C LEU A 217 8.40 -1.73 -12.24
N THR A 218 9.20 -2.77 -11.97
CA THR A 218 10.58 -2.90 -12.46
C THR A 218 10.70 -3.64 -13.81
N GLN A 219 9.58 -4.04 -14.41
CA GLN A 219 9.53 -4.81 -15.66
C GLN A 219 8.95 -4.00 -16.85
N ARG A 220 9.04 -2.66 -16.80
CA ARG A 220 8.67 -1.79 -17.93
C ARG A 220 9.89 -1.15 -18.58
#